data_AF-A0A5C7R2V4-F1
#
_entry.id   AF-A0A5C7R2V4-F1
#
_cell.length_a   1.000
_cell.length_b   1.000
_cell.length_c   1.000
_cell.angle_alpha   90.00
_cell.angle_beta   90.00
_cell.angle_gamma   90.00
#
_symmetry.space_group_name_H-M   'P 1'
#
loop_
_entity.id
_entity.type
_entity.pdbx_description
1 polymer ?
#
loop_
_entity_poly.entity_id
_entity_poly.type
_entity_poly.pdbx_seq_one_letter_code
_entity_poly.pdbx_strand_id
1 'polypeptide(L)'
;HALTTDSLADPFDPQAPAADVDFLLYQPNIVTGLDENAEAIVRSSDSYKFAELIPAGPGKFKLSPDYIPPTTAVGASHNLARWTRALRDLLVSRGQDFASVKRQRGIRAASTSAQEVMRVVMMQTFARYITLFQEHARLSTVSAYGAYQDLRRLVAEFSVFSEDIGYFGELAGKPRETELPDYDHEDLRRCFRIGFDRAEALIKALTVGAEVGITLAYDGRFYKADLPANLFENDKTRFYLAFESEQKGADLFARLSRTGKIASMDEMPRLLSAALFGLKIDLLPVPPEELPQKSPNTTYFLVDTTHPFWQMIKNGRNIAVFSDLPSDSTVIKLFPVATQD
;
A
#
# COMPACT_ATOMS: atom_id res chain seq x y z
N HIS A 1 32.22 19.43 -33.89
CA HIS A 1 31.44 18.76 -34.95
C HIS A 1 32.38 18.33 -36.05
N ALA A 2 32.11 17.19 -36.69
CA ALA A 2 32.84 16.75 -37.87
C ALA A 2 31.93 16.88 -39.10
N LEU A 3 32.49 17.33 -40.22
CA LEU A 3 31.81 17.25 -41.50
C LEU A 3 32.13 15.89 -42.12
N THR A 4 31.09 15.17 -42.54
CA THR A 4 31.23 13.99 -43.39
C THR A 4 30.54 14.28 -44.71
N THR A 5 31.20 13.99 -45.81
CA THR A 5 30.62 14.14 -47.15
C THR A 5 30.19 12.76 -47.62
N ASP A 6 28.90 12.59 -47.86
CA ASP A 6 28.35 11.36 -48.41
C ASP A 6 27.77 11.65 -49.80
N SER A 7 28.11 10.80 -50.77
CA SER A 7 27.54 10.90 -52.12
C SER A 7 26.19 10.21 -52.14
N LEU A 8 25.11 10.98 -52.29
CA LEU A 8 23.74 10.50 -52.24
C LEU A 8 23.06 10.60 -53.60
N ALA A 9 22.40 9.50 -54.00
CA ALA A 9 21.53 9.49 -55.17
C ALA A 9 20.20 10.18 -54.86
N ASP A 10 19.59 10.80 -55.87
CA ASP A 10 18.27 11.42 -55.73
C ASP A 10 17.19 10.32 -55.49
N PRO A 11 16.44 10.37 -54.38
CA PRO A 11 15.41 9.37 -54.08
C PRO A 11 14.18 9.46 -55.01
N PHE A 12 14.03 10.53 -55.80
CA PHE A 12 12.91 10.78 -56.70
C PHE A 12 13.26 10.67 -58.19
N ASP A 13 14.53 10.86 -58.58
CA ASP A 13 15.01 10.63 -59.95
C ASP A 13 16.18 9.64 -59.98
N PRO A 14 15.93 8.35 -60.29
CA PRO A 14 16.97 7.32 -60.36
C PRO A 14 18.01 7.52 -61.47
N GLN A 15 17.77 8.42 -62.43
CA GLN A 15 18.73 8.71 -63.51
C GLN A 15 19.59 9.95 -63.22
N ALA A 16 19.28 10.71 -62.18
CA ALA A 16 20.10 11.83 -61.76
C ALA A 16 21.44 11.33 -61.17
N PRO A 17 22.57 12.00 -61.48
CA PRO A 17 23.85 11.66 -60.89
C PRO A 17 23.81 11.90 -59.37
N ALA A 18 24.53 11.07 -58.61
CA ALA A 18 24.70 11.27 -57.18
C ALA A 18 25.36 12.63 -56.91
N ALA A 19 24.88 13.30 -55.86
CA ALA A 19 25.41 14.57 -55.40
C ALA A 19 26.13 14.38 -54.07
N ASP A 20 27.28 15.03 -53.92
CA ASP A 20 28.00 15.05 -52.66
C ASP A 20 27.29 16.00 -51.69
N VAL A 21 26.84 15.46 -50.57
CA VAL A 21 26.14 16.20 -49.52
C VAL A 21 26.96 16.19 -48.25
N ASP A 22 27.25 17.38 -47.73
CA ASP A 22 27.95 17.55 -46.46
C ASP A 22 26.98 17.44 -45.28
N PHE A 23 27.23 16.48 -44.39
CA PHE A 23 26.50 16.27 -43.15
C PHE A 23 27.31 16.76 -41.95
N LEU A 24 26.64 17.45 -41.04
CA LEU A 24 27.20 17.85 -39.75
C LEU A 24 26.99 16.73 -38.72
N LEU A 25 28.07 16.09 -38.29
CA LEU A 25 28.06 15.09 -37.23
C LEU A 25 28.43 15.72 -35.88
N TYR A 26 27.61 15.42 -34.86
CA TYR A 26 27.96 15.70 -33.47
C TYR A 26 29.18 14.86 -33.07
N GLN A 27 30.04 15.42 -32.24
CA GLN A 27 31.19 14.72 -31.66
C GLN A 27 30.89 14.41 -30.19
N PRO A 28 30.13 13.34 -29.89
CA PRO A 28 29.88 12.94 -28.52
C PRO A 28 31.15 12.38 -27.89
N ASN A 29 31.52 12.88 -26.73
CA ASN A 29 32.60 12.35 -25.92
C ASN A 29 32.04 11.80 -24.61
N ILE A 30 32.46 10.59 -24.23
CA ILE A 30 32.18 10.04 -22.91
C ILE A 30 33.35 10.41 -22.01
N VAL A 31 33.05 11.15 -20.95
CA VAL A 31 34.02 11.57 -19.93
C VAL A 31 33.65 10.90 -18.62
N THR A 32 34.63 10.33 -17.94
CA THR A 32 34.46 9.76 -16.61
C THR A 32 34.98 10.72 -15.55
N GLY A 33 34.42 10.68 -14.34
CA GLY A 33 34.94 11.47 -13.21
C GLY A 33 36.35 11.06 -12.76
N LEU A 34 36.93 10.01 -13.35
CA LEU A 34 38.30 9.57 -13.10
C LEU A 34 39.29 10.15 -14.12
N ASP A 35 38.81 10.79 -15.18
CA ASP A 35 39.66 11.33 -16.25
C ASP A 35 40.34 12.64 -15.78
N GLU A 36 41.59 12.84 -16.19
CA GLU A 36 42.29 14.10 -15.97
C GLU A 36 41.52 15.25 -16.66
N ASN A 37 41.28 16.35 -15.94
CA ASN A 37 40.50 17.51 -16.41
C ASN A 37 39.01 17.22 -16.72
N ALA A 38 38.43 16.13 -16.22
CA ALA A 38 37.01 15.80 -16.43
C ALA A 38 36.07 16.99 -16.15
N GLU A 39 36.25 17.71 -15.04
CA GLU A 39 35.43 18.87 -14.69
C GLU A 39 35.55 20.03 -15.71
N ALA A 40 36.75 20.28 -16.24
CA ALA A 40 36.96 21.33 -17.23
C ALA A 40 36.32 20.99 -18.58
N ILE A 41 36.32 19.71 -18.96
CA ILE A 41 35.65 19.23 -20.17
C ILE A 41 34.13 19.30 -20.00
N VAL A 42 33.61 18.85 -18.86
CA VAL A 42 32.18 18.90 -18.52
C VAL A 42 31.65 20.33 -18.46
N ARG A 43 32.42 21.30 -17.93
CA ARG A 43 32.00 22.72 -17.88
C ARG A 43 32.07 23.43 -19.21
N SER A 44 32.91 22.97 -20.14
CA SER A 44 33.05 23.57 -21.48
C SER A 44 32.09 22.99 -22.52
N SER A 45 31.26 22.01 -22.12
CA SER A 45 30.37 21.25 -23.00
C SER A 45 28.96 21.14 -22.41
N ASP A 46 27.94 20.99 -23.26
CA ASP A 46 26.63 20.51 -22.81
C ASP A 46 26.76 19.02 -22.46
N SER A 47 26.60 18.69 -21.18
CA SER A 47 26.89 17.35 -20.66
C SER A 47 25.73 16.82 -19.82
N TYR A 48 25.53 15.50 -19.90
CA TYR A 48 24.48 14.80 -19.15
C TYR A 48 25.06 13.54 -18.52
N LYS A 49 24.82 13.36 -17.22
CA LYS A 49 25.18 12.13 -16.54
C LYS A 49 24.24 11.01 -16.97
N PHE A 50 24.77 9.97 -17.61
CA PHE A 50 23.96 8.84 -18.09
C PHE A 50 24.21 7.53 -17.32
N ALA A 51 25.30 7.46 -16.54
CA ALA A 51 25.67 6.29 -15.76
C ALA A 51 26.46 6.66 -14.51
N GLU A 52 26.47 5.75 -13.54
CA GLU A 52 27.30 5.83 -12.34
C GLU A 52 28.09 4.53 -12.20
N LEU A 53 29.38 4.63 -11.88
CA LEU A 53 30.28 3.50 -11.67
C LEU A 53 30.52 3.32 -10.18
N ILE A 54 30.44 2.07 -9.71
CA ILE A 54 30.75 1.68 -8.34
C ILE A 54 31.91 0.67 -8.34
N PRO A 55 32.81 0.73 -7.34
CA PRO A 55 33.94 -0.19 -7.26
C PRO A 55 33.46 -1.63 -7.02
N ALA A 56 34.02 -2.58 -7.76
CA ALA A 56 33.74 -4.02 -7.67
C ALA A 56 34.98 -4.85 -7.25
N GLY A 57 36.10 -4.18 -6.99
CA GLY A 57 37.38 -4.77 -6.62
C GLY A 57 38.55 -3.89 -7.09
N PRO A 58 39.81 -4.28 -6.84
CA PRO A 58 40.98 -3.53 -7.31
C PRO A 58 40.97 -3.40 -8.84
N GLY A 59 40.87 -2.17 -9.33
CA GLY A 59 40.83 -1.87 -10.78
C GLY A 59 39.58 -2.35 -11.52
N LYS A 60 38.54 -2.83 -10.82
CA LYS A 60 37.28 -3.28 -11.43
C LYS A 60 36.14 -2.38 -11.02
N PHE A 61 35.38 -1.89 -11.99
CA PHE A 61 34.17 -1.10 -11.78
C PHE A 61 32.96 -1.84 -12.35
N LYS A 62 31.81 -1.65 -11.72
CA LYS A 62 30.51 -2.09 -12.22
C LYS A 62 29.56 -0.90 -12.28
N LEU A 63 28.57 -0.97 -13.14
CA LEU A 63 27.52 0.05 -13.19
C LEU A 63 26.66 -0.02 -11.93
N SER A 64 26.30 1.14 -11.39
CA SER A 64 25.36 1.28 -10.28
C SER A 64 23.99 0.79 -10.73
N PRO A 65 23.45 -0.30 -10.14
CA PRO A 65 22.17 -0.85 -10.57
C PRO A 65 20.99 0.04 -10.14
N ASP A 66 21.19 0.97 -9.21
CA ASP A 66 20.15 1.85 -8.68
C ASP A 66 20.16 3.26 -9.30
N TYR A 67 21.12 3.55 -10.17
CA TYR A 67 21.20 4.86 -10.82
C TYR A 67 20.02 5.07 -11.78
N ILE A 68 19.54 6.32 -11.84
CA ILE A 68 18.51 6.75 -12.78
C ILE A 68 19.06 7.98 -13.51
N PRO A 69 19.32 7.89 -14.82
CA PRO A 69 19.76 9.05 -15.59
C PRO A 69 18.59 10.05 -15.78
N PRO A 70 18.88 11.31 -16.13
CA PRO A 70 17.89 12.23 -16.66
C PRO A 70 17.20 11.57 -17.86
N THR A 71 15.89 11.33 -17.75
CA THR A 71 15.14 10.57 -18.75
C THR A 71 13.93 11.35 -19.24
N THR A 72 13.74 11.35 -20.55
CA THR A 72 12.58 11.99 -21.18
C THR A 72 11.29 11.21 -20.93
N ALA A 73 11.37 9.90 -20.73
CA ALA A 73 10.24 9.01 -20.48
C ALA A 73 10.54 7.99 -19.38
N VAL A 74 9.50 7.55 -18.66
CA VAL A 74 9.57 6.51 -17.62
C VAL A 74 10.23 5.22 -18.13
N GLY A 75 9.95 4.84 -19.37
CA GLY A 75 10.50 3.64 -20.01
C GLY A 75 11.98 3.71 -20.36
N ALA A 76 12.57 4.91 -20.43
CA ALA A 76 13.98 5.08 -20.74
C ALA A 76 14.89 4.62 -19.58
N SER A 77 14.36 4.53 -18.35
CA SER A 77 15.06 3.97 -17.21
C SER A 77 14.40 2.67 -16.74
N HIS A 78 15.18 1.59 -16.71
CA HIS A 78 14.71 0.29 -16.22
C HIS A 78 14.21 0.38 -14.77
N ASN A 79 14.91 1.12 -13.91
CA ASN A 79 14.55 1.29 -12.51
C ASN A 79 13.24 2.04 -12.34
N LEU A 80 13.06 3.13 -13.09
CA LEU A 80 11.85 3.94 -13.02
C LEU A 80 10.64 3.13 -13.49
N ALA A 81 10.75 2.45 -14.63
CA ALA A 81 9.72 1.53 -15.12
C ALA A 81 9.43 0.38 -14.15
N ARG A 82 10.45 -0.13 -13.43
CA ARG A 82 10.26 -1.17 -12.38
C ARG A 82 9.46 -0.63 -11.20
N TRP A 83 9.81 0.55 -10.68
CA TRP A 83 9.10 1.15 -9.54
C TRP A 83 7.67 1.53 -9.90
N THR A 84 7.43 2.07 -11.10
CA THR A 84 6.08 2.35 -11.60
C THR A 84 5.22 1.08 -11.67
N ARG A 85 5.78 -0.03 -12.18
CA ARG A 85 5.08 -1.33 -12.19
C ARG A 85 4.81 -1.86 -10.78
N ALA A 86 5.78 -1.79 -9.88
CA ALA A 86 5.61 -2.23 -8.50
C ALA A 86 4.51 -1.44 -7.77
N LEU A 87 4.48 -0.10 -7.93
CA LEU A 87 3.42 0.74 -7.38
C LEU A 87 2.05 0.40 -7.97
N ARG A 88 1.97 0.17 -9.29
CA ARG A 88 0.75 -0.28 -9.95
C ARG A 88 0.26 -1.60 -9.36
N ASP A 89 1.14 -2.58 -9.20
CA ASP A 89 0.80 -3.90 -8.67
C ASP A 89 0.31 -3.79 -7.22
N LEU A 90 0.95 -2.94 -6.40
CA LEU A 90 0.52 -2.64 -5.04
C LEU A 90 -0.88 -1.99 -5.00
N LEU A 91 -1.12 -0.98 -5.85
CA LEU A 91 -2.42 -0.32 -5.97
C LEU A 91 -3.52 -1.30 -6.37
N VAL A 92 -3.26 -2.18 -7.34
CA VAL A 92 -4.22 -3.20 -7.78
C VAL A 92 -4.51 -4.19 -6.66
N SER A 93 -3.48 -4.71 -6.00
CA SER A 93 -3.64 -5.65 -4.90
C SER A 93 -4.49 -5.06 -3.78
N ARG A 94 -4.13 -3.87 -3.28
CA ARG A 94 -4.86 -3.23 -2.17
C ARG A 94 -6.24 -2.77 -2.59
N GLY A 95 -6.39 -2.21 -3.79
CA GLY A 95 -7.71 -1.82 -4.31
C GLY A 95 -8.68 -3.01 -4.43
N GLN A 96 -8.17 -4.21 -4.78
CA GLN A 96 -8.98 -5.43 -4.80
C GLN A 96 -9.41 -5.87 -3.39
N ASP A 97 -8.56 -5.73 -2.38
CA ASP A 97 -8.91 -6.02 -0.99
C ASP A 97 -10.16 -5.20 -0.58
N PHE A 98 -10.15 -3.89 -0.83
CA PHE A 98 -11.28 -2.99 -0.54
C PHE A 98 -12.53 -3.29 -1.40
N ALA A 99 -12.35 -3.68 -2.67
CA ALA A 99 -13.45 -4.00 -3.56
C ALA A 99 -14.12 -5.35 -3.27
N SER A 100 -13.39 -6.33 -2.72
CA SER A 100 -13.89 -7.68 -2.44
C SER A 100 -15.08 -7.67 -1.46
N VAL A 101 -15.06 -6.75 -0.49
CA VAL A 101 -16.11 -6.55 0.52
C VAL A 101 -17.44 -6.10 -0.10
N LYS A 102 -17.40 -5.41 -1.25
CA LYS A 102 -18.61 -5.01 -2.00
C LYS A 102 -19.46 -6.20 -2.43
N ARG A 103 -18.85 -7.37 -2.70
CA ARG A 103 -19.59 -8.56 -3.15
C ARG A 103 -20.44 -9.19 -2.05
N GLN A 104 -20.04 -9.02 -0.79
CA GLN A 104 -20.72 -9.65 0.34
C GLN A 104 -22.00 -8.89 0.76
N ARG A 105 -22.09 -7.59 0.47
CA ARG A 105 -23.27 -6.76 0.77
C ARG A 105 -23.88 -6.27 -0.54
N GLY A 106 -24.89 -6.99 -1.04
CA GLY A 106 -25.61 -6.60 -2.26
C GLY A 106 -26.03 -5.12 -2.26
N ILE A 107 -26.13 -4.53 -3.45
CA ILE A 107 -26.33 -3.09 -3.77
C ILE A 107 -27.48 -2.39 -3.00
N ARG A 108 -28.34 -3.13 -2.28
CA ARG A 108 -29.53 -2.61 -1.59
C ARG A 108 -29.37 -2.32 -0.10
N ALA A 109 -28.24 -2.63 0.52
CA ALA A 109 -27.95 -2.21 1.89
C ALA A 109 -27.05 -0.96 1.86
N ALA A 110 -27.58 0.17 1.37
CA ALA A 110 -26.94 1.46 1.58
C ALA A 110 -27.05 1.79 3.07
N SER A 111 -26.03 1.45 3.86
CA SER A 111 -25.98 1.85 5.26
C SER A 111 -25.28 3.22 5.34
N THR A 112 -25.93 4.18 5.99
CA THR A 112 -25.50 5.58 6.10
C THR A 112 -24.38 5.77 7.14
N SER A 113 -23.43 4.84 7.23
CA SER A 113 -22.33 4.94 8.19
C SER A 113 -21.17 5.75 7.61
N ALA A 114 -20.52 6.58 8.44
CA ALA A 114 -19.34 7.35 8.05
C ALA A 114 -18.21 6.44 7.51
N GLN A 115 -18.11 5.22 8.04
CA GLN A 115 -17.15 4.22 7.61
C GLN A 115 -17.42 3.70 6.20
N GLU A 116 -18.70 3.50 5.81
CA GLU A 116 -19.02 3.11 4.44
C GLU A 116 -18.75 4.25 3.45
N VAL A 117 -18.97 5.50 3.86
CA VAL A 117 -18.57 6.68 3.06
C VAL A 117 -17.06 6.69 2.87
N MET A 118 -16.27 6.57 3.95
CA MET A 118 -14.81 6.55 3.89
C MET A 118 -14.29 5.41 3.02
N ARG A 119 -14.87 4.21 3.12
CA ARG A 119 -14.54 3.09 2.24
C ARG A 119 -14.82 3.40 0.76
N VAL A 120 -15.97 3.99 0.44
CA VAL A 120 -16.30 4.36 -0.94
C VAL A 120 -15.31 5.41 -1.48
N VAL A 121 -14.93 6.40 -0.66
CA VAL A 121 -13.91 7.39 -1.01
C VAL A 121 -12.57 6.70 -1.28
N MET A 122 -12.09 5.81 -0.38
CA MET A 122 -10.86 5.04 -0.60
C MET A 122 -10.93 4.21 -1.89
N MET A 123 -12.03 3.50 -2.14
CA MET A 123 -12.23 2.72 -3.35
C MET A 123 -12.17 3.60 -4.61
N GLN A 124 -12.75 4.80 -4.57
CA GLN A 124 -12.70 5.75 -5.68
C GLN A 124 -11.27 6.28 -5.89
N THR A 125 -10.52 6.54 -4.82
CA THR A 125 -9.11 6.93 -4.87
C THR A 125 -8.27 5.82 -5.52
N PHE A 126 -8.40 4.57 -5.05
CA PHE A 126 -7.72 3.42 -5.67
C PHE A 126 -8.07 3.28 -7.15
N ALA A 127 -9.35 3.33 -7.51
CA ALA A 127 -9.79 3.16 -8.89
C ALA A 127 -9.13 4.17 -9.84
N ARG A 128 -9.00 5.44 -9.41
CA ARG A 128 -8.37 6.52 -10.20
C ARG A 128 -6.89 6.25 -10.46
N TYR A 129 -6.14 5.90 -9.41
CA TYR A 129 -4.69 5.71 -9.54
C TYR A 129 -4.31 4.36 -10.14
N ILE A 130 -5.11 3.31 -9.96
CA ILE A 130 -4.91 2.02 -10.63
C ILE A 130 -4.89 2.21 -12.14
N THR A 131 -5.90 2.88 -12.70
CA THR A 131 -5.97 3.08 -14.15
C THR A 131 -4.86 3.98 -14.67
N LEU A 132 -4.51 5.03 -13.92
CA LEU A 132 -3.44 5.96 -14.28
C LEU A 132 -2.08 5.25 -14.33
N PHE A 133 -1.70 4.57 -13.25
CA PHE A 133 -0.41 3.87 -13.18
C PHE A 133 -0.36 2.60 -14.04
N GLN A 134 -1.51 2.00 -14.36
CA GLN A 134 -1.60 0.93 -15.35
C GLN A 134 -1.20 1.42 -16.75
N GLU A 135 -1.68 2.59 -17.18
CA GLU A 135 -1.28 3.15 -18.47
C GLU A 135 0.19 3.59 -18.46
N HIS A 136 0.66 4.22 -17.38
CA HIS A 136 2.08 4.57 -17.21
C HIS A 136 2.99 3.35 -17.34
N ALA A 137 2.61 2.23 -16.70
CA ALA A 137 3.34 0.97 -16.78
C ALA A 137 3.26 0.30 -18.16
N ARG A 138 2.12 0.41 -18.85
CA ARG A 138 1.89 -0.23 -20.16
C ARG A 138 2.59 0.49 -21.30
N LEU A 139 2.41 1.80 -21.40
CA LEU A 139 2.94 2.60 -22.50
C LEU A 139 4.39 3.00 -22.25
N SER A 140 4.78 3.25 -20.99
CA SER A 140 6.14 3.67 -20.62
C SER A 140 6.67 4.91 -21.35
N THR A 141 5.81 5.67 -22.02
CA THR A 141 6.14 6.89 -22.80
C THR A 141 5.94 8.18 -22.02
N VAL A 142 5.36 8.10 -20.82
CA VAL A 142 5.05 9.27 -19.98
C VAL A 142 6.32 9.96 -19.55
N SER A 143 6.33 11.29 -19.58
CA SER A 143 7.51 12.06 -19.18
C SER A 143 7.85 11.88 -17.71
N ALA A 144 9.14 11.95 -17.36
CA ALA A 144 9.56 11.85 -15.97
C ALA A 144 8.92 12.94 -15.09
N TYR A 145 8.77 14.16 -15.61
CA TYR A 145 8.08 15.23 -14.89
C TYR A 145 6.60 14.90 -14.66
N GLY A 146 5.88 14.47 -15.70
CA GLY A 146 4.46 14.12 -15.59
C GLY A 146 4.23 12.97 -14.61
N ALA A 147 5.07 11.93 -14.67
CA ALA A 147 5.01 10.81 -13.74
C ALA A 147 5.29 11.24 -12.29
N TYR A 148 6.21 12.19 -12.07
CA TYR A 148 6.48 12.71 -10.73
C TYR A 148 5.32 13.56 -10.20
N GLN A 149 4.68 14.37 -11.05
CA GLN A 149 3.48 15.13 -10.67
C GLN A 149 2.34 14.20 -10.25
N ASP A 150 2.10 13.12 -11.00
CA ASP A 150 1.08 12.14 -10.66
C ASP A 150 1.41 11.36 -9.38
N LEU A 151 2.69 11.08 -9.13
CA LEU A 151 3.15 10.49 -7.87
C LEU A 151 2.91 11.43 -6.68
N ARG A 152 3.22 12.73 -6.81
CA ARG A 152 2.93 13.73 -5.76
C ARG A 152 1.42 13.84 -5.49
N ARG A 153 0.59 13.82 -6.54
CA ARG A 153 -0.88 13.83 -6.40
C ARG A 153 -1.39 12.60 -5.65
N LEU A 154 -0.85 11.42 -5.99
CA LEU A 154 -1.17 10.19 -5.29
C LEU A 154 -0.82 10.32 -3.80
N VAL A 155 0.41 10.73 -3.47
CA VAL A 155 0.83 10.89 -2.07
C VAL A 155 -0.10 11.85 -1.33
N ALA A 156 -0.43 13.01 -1.91
CA ALA A 156 -1.31 14.00 -1.30
C ALA A 156 -2.75 13.50 -1.09
N GLU A 157 -3.28 12.66 -1.99
CA GLU A 157 -4.64 12.14 -1.83
C GLU A 157 -4.70 10.97 -0.85
N PHE A 158 -3.67 10.13 -0.81
CA PHE A 158 -3.58 9.05 0.18
C PHE A 158 -3.21 9.54 1.58
N SER A 159 -2.51 10.67 1.71
CA SER A 159 -2.20 11.29 3.00
C SER A 159 -3.45 11.75 3.75
N VAL A 160 -4.58 11.97 3.07
CA VAL A 160 -5.87 12.28 3.71
C VAL A 160 -6.29 11.20 4.71
N PHE A 161 -5.81 9.97 4.53
CA PHE A 161 -6.11 8.82 5.40
C PHE A 161 -5.00 8.53 6.42
N SER A 162 -4.02 9.42 6.57
CA SER A 162 -2.84 9.21 7.41
C SER A 162 -2.63 10.38 8.36
N GLU A 163 -2.24 10.09 9.60
CA GLU A 163 -1.77 11.11 10.55
C GLU A 163 -0.25 11.32 10.46
N ASP A 164 0.49 10.31 10.01
CA ASP A 164 1.95 10.31 9.98
C ASP A 164 2.57 11.08 8.80
N ILE A 165 1.82 11.23 7.70
CA ILE A 165 2.31 11.78 6.43
C ILE A 165 1.33 12.85 5.97
N GLY A 166 1.83 14.06 5.72
CA GLY A 166 1.02 15.20 5.28
C GLY A 166 0.86 15.32 3.75
N TYR A 167 0.17 16.37 3.32
CA TYR A 167 -0.19 16.59 1.91
C TYR A 167 0.99 16.77 0.96
N PHE A 168 2.13 17.25 1.46
CA PHE A 168 3.36 17.40 0.68
C PHE A 168 4.29 16.18 0.86
N GLY A 169 3.81 15.10 1.50
CA GLY A 169 4.54 13.87 1.79
C GLY A 169 5.57 13.99 2.92
N GLU A 170 5.46 15.05 3.71
CA GLU A 170 6.24 15.29 4.91
C GLU A 170 5.84 14.37 6.05
N LEU A 171 6.81 13.98 6.88
CA LEU A 171 6.59 13.16 8.07
C LEU A 171 6.23 14.05 9.27
N ALA A 172 5.21 13.65 10.04
CA ALA A 172 4.68 14.40 11.17
C ALA A 172 5.74 14.84 12.20
N GLY A 173 6.76 14.01 12.44
CA GLY A 173 7.82 14.32 13.40
C GLY A 173 8.74 15.48 12.95
N LYS A 174 8.90 15.71 11.64
CA LYS A 174 9.75 16.76 11.08
C LYS A 174 9.22 17.31 9.74
N PRO A 175 8.11 18.06 9.75
CA PRO A 175 7.40 18.43 8.51
C PRO A 175 8.29 19.19 7.51
N ARG A 176 8.99 20.25 7.96
CA ARG A 176 9.80 21.11 7.08
C ARG A 176 11.03 20.45 6.45
N GLU A 177 11.52 19.36 7.03
CA GLU A 177 12.75 18.69 6.57
C GLU A 177 12.47 17.49 5.67
N THR A 178 11.21 17.02 5.63
CA THR A 178 10.88 15.70 5.09
C THR A 178 9.81 15.72 3.99
N GLU A 179 9.43 16.91 3.53
CA GLU A 179 8.61 17.11 2.32
C GLU A 179 9.20 16.35 1.13
N LEU A 180 8.31 15.97 0.19
CA LEU A 180 8.77 15.45 -1.09
C LEU A 180 9.64 16.50 -1.77
N PRO A 181 10.84 16.10 -2.25
CA PRO A 181 11.75 17.04 -2.89
C PRO A 181 11.11 17.67 -4.12
N ASP A 182 11.56 18.87 -4.48
CA ASP A 182 11.22 19.43 -5.78
C ASP A 182 11.74 18.54 -6.91
N TYR A 183 11.11 18.66 -8.07
CA TYR A 183 11.53 17.89 -9.23
C TYR A 183 12.91 18.36 -9.68
N ASP A 184 13.89 17.48 -9.52
CA ASP A 184 15.24 17.66 -10.02
C ASP A 184 15.46 16.67 -11.17
N HIS A 185 15.57 17.19 -12.40
CA HIS A 185 15.76 16.35 -13.57
C HIS A 185 17.16 15.70 -13.60
N GLU A 186 18.13 16.28 -12.89
CA GLU A 186 19.49 15.76 -12.79
C GLU A 186 19.63 14.68 -11.69
N ASP A 187 18.72 14.68 -10.71
CA ASP A 187 18.62 13.68 -9.64
C ASP A 187 17.22 13.04 -9.53
N LEU A 188 16.77 12.43 -10.64
CA LEU A 188 15.51 11.69 -10.67
C LEU A 188 15.47 10.55 -9.64
N ARG A 189 16.62 9.94 -9.31
CA ARG A 189 16.70 8.85 -8.34
C ARG A 189 16.19 9.31 -6.98
N ARG A 190 16.66 10.45 -6.47
CA ARG A 190 16.22 11.00 -5.18
C ARG A 190 14.74 11.33 -5.18
N CYS A 191 14.27 12.06 -6.19
CA CYS A 191 12.87 12.50 -6.27
C CYS A 191 11.91 11.31 -6.27
N PHE A 192 12.13 10.37 -7.17
CA PHE A 192 11.24 9.23 -7.30
C PHE A 192 11.35 8.26 -6.13
N ARG A 193 12.56 7.99 -5.61
CA ARG A 193 12.71 7.04 -4.51
C ARG A 193 11.89 7.48 -3.29
N ILE A 194 12.06 8.74 -2.86
CA ILE A 194 11.32 9.26 -1.70
C ILE A 194 9.81 9.26 -2.00
N GLY A 195 9.39 9.66 -3.19
CA GLY A 195 7.98 9.64 -3.60
C GLY A 195 7.35 8.24 -3.57
N PHE A 196 8.02 7.23 -4.13
CA PHE A 196 7.55 5.85 -4.14
C PHE A 196 7.51 5.26 -2.73
N ASP A 197 8.53 5.51 -1.91
CA ASP A 197 8.58 5.03 -0.53
C ASP A 197 7.41 5.62 0.30
N ARG A 198 7.08 6.90 0.10
CA ARG A 198 5.90 7.54 0.74
C ARG A 198 4.59 6.93 0.26
N ALA A 199 4.43 6.77 -1.04
CA ALA A 199 3.24 6.16 -1.63
C ALA A 199 3.04 4.73 -1.10
N GLU A 200 4.11 3.93 -1.05
CA GLU A 200 4.08 2.56 -0.55
C GLU A 200 3.70 2.50 0.93
N ALA A 201 4.29 3.37 1.77
CA ALA A 201 3.95 3.47 3.19
C ALA A 201 2.46 3.79 3.39
N LEU A 202 1.95 4.82 2.71
CA LEU A 202 0.54 5.21 2.76
C LEU A 202 -0.41 4.08 2.34
N ILE A 203 -0.15 3.46 1.19
CA ILE A 203 -1.00 2.40 0.65
C ILE A 203 -0.98 1.13 1.53
N LYS A 204 0.15 0.83 2.17
CA LYS A 204 0.27 -0.32 3.08
C LYS A 204 -0.39 -0.05 4.44
N ALA A 205 -0.28 1.18 4.95
CA ALA A 205 -0.91 1.58 6.21
C ALA A 205 -2.44 1.50 6.15
N LEU A 206 -3.03 1.69 4.96
CA LEU A 206 -4.45 1.45 4.75
C LEU A 206 -4.81 -0.02 5.00
N THR A 207 -5.38 -0.32 6.15
CA THR A 207 -5.82 -1.68 6.50
C THR A 207 -7.31 -1.85 6.26
N VAL A 208 -7.67 -2.91 5.52
CA VAL A 208 -9.03 -3.44 5.52
C VAL A 208 -9.21 -4.22 6.82
N GLY A 209 -9.61 -3.56 7.92
CA GLY A 209 -9.94 -4.33 9.14
C GLY A 209 -9.96 -3.61 10.47
N ALA A 210 -9.19 -2.54 10.69
CA ALA A 210 -9.24 -1.82 11.96
C ALA A 210 -10.58 -1.07 12.13
N GLU A 211 -11.05 -0.43 11.06
CA GLU A 211 -12.30 0.33 11.08
C GLU A 211 -13.56 -0.49 10.73
N VAL A 212 -13.41 -1.60 10.00
CA VAL A 212 -14.55 -2.42 9.50
C VAL A 212 -14.81 -3.66 10.37
N GLY A 213 -13.85 -4.03 11.21
CA GLY A 213 -13.87 -5.25 12.00
C GLY A 213 -13.67 -6.50 11.14
N ILE A 214 -12.88 -7.44 11.62
CA ILE A 214 -12.66 -8.74 11.01
C ILE A 214 -13.93 -9.56 11.23
N THR A 215 -14.70 -9.81 10.17
CA THR A 215 -15.92 -10.60 10.26
C THR A 215 -15.59 -12.08 10.38
N LEU A 216 -16.15 -12.76 11.38
CA LEU A 216 -15.99 -14.20 11.55
C LEU A 216 -17.05 -14.93 10.73
N ALA A 217 -16.60 -15.88 9.90
CA ALA A 217 -17.47 -16.70 9.07
C ALA A 217 -17.99 -17.90 9.86
N TYR A 218 -19.30 -18.15 9.80
CA TYR A 218 -19.91 -19.33 10.39
C TYR A 218 -19.65 -20.57 9.52
N ASP A 219 -19.15 -21.65 10.12
CA ASP A 219 -18.79 -22.88 9.39
C ASP A 219 -19.76 -24.05 9.59
N GLY A 220 -20.94 -23.77 10.16
CA GLY A 220 -21.93 -24.77 10.54
C GLY A 220 -21.80 -25.25 11.98
N ARG A 221 -20.69 -24.94 12.68
CA ARG A 221 -20.50 -25.31 14.08
C ARG A 221 -20.07 -24.14 14.96
N PHE A 222 -19.18 -23.29 14.48
CA PHE A 222 -18.74 -22.08 15.17
C PHE A 222 -18.33 -20.99 14.16
N TYR A 223 -18.12 -19.78 14.65
CA TYR A 223 -17.63 -18.66 13.87
C TYR A 223 -16.11 -18.64 13.87
N LYS A 224 -15.48 -18.38 12.72
CA LYS A 224 -14.01 -18.39 12.62
C LYS A 224 -13.46 -17.33 11.67
N ALA A 225 -12.25 -16.86 11.93
CA ALA A 225 -11.50 -15.97 11.06
C ALA A 225 -9.99 -16.20 11.18
N ASP A 226 -9.29 -16.07 10.07
CA ASP A 226 -7.83 -15.94 10.05
C ASP A 226 -7.44 -14.50 10.40
N LEU A 227 -6.40 -14.35 11.23
CA LEU A 227 -5.94 -13.08 11.74
C LEU A 227 -4.61 -12.70 11.07
N PRO A 228 -4.54 -11.55 10.36
CA PRO A 228 -3.30 -11.12 9.74
C PRO A 228 -2.20 -10.84 10.78
N ALA A 229 -0.95 -11.14 10.42
CA ALA A 229 0.18 -11.16 11.36
C ALA A 229 0.49 -9.80 11.99
N ASN A 230 0.21 -8.72 11.26
CA ASN A 230 0.44 -7.34 11.69
C ASN A 230 -0.44 -6.92 12.89
N LEU A 231 -1.55 -7.62 13.15
CA LEU A 231 -2.44 -7.32 14.28
C LEU A 231 -1.79 -7.49 15.65
N PHE A 232 -0.75 -8.31 15.72
CA PHE A 232 -0.11 -8.69 16.96
C PHE A 232 1.27 -8.04 17.14
N GLU A 233 1.68 -7.15 16.23
CA GLU A 233 2.98 -6.47 16.28
C GLU A 233 3.03 -5.43 17.40
N ASN A 234 1.90 -4.83 17.75
CA ASN A 234 1.79 -3.89 18.86
C ASN A 234 1.12 -4.54 20.07
N ASP A 235 1.90 -4.76 21.13
CA ASP A 235 1.42 -5.35 22.39
C ASP A 235 0.41 -4.45 23.14
N LYS A 236 0.28 -3.17 22.77
CA LYS A 236 -0.73 -2.23 23.31
C LYS A 236 -2.05 -2.25 22.53
N THR A 237 -2.25 -3.20 21.62
CA THR A 237 -3.52 -3.31 20.87
C THR A 237 -4.59 -3.96 21.74
N ARG A 238 -5.73 -3.29 21.89
CA ARG A 238 -6.93 -3.84 22.53
C ARG A 238 -7.83 -4.49 21.49
N PHE A 239 -8.41 -5.62 21.86
CA PHE A 239 -9.27 -6.40 20.96
C PHE A 239 -10.70 -6.38 21.47
N TYR A 240 -11.63 -6.05 20.58
CA TYR A 240 -13.05 -5.92 20.87
C TYR A 240 -13.86 -6.87 20.00
N LEU A 241 -14.78 -7.63 20.58
CA LEU A 241 -15.74 -8.42 19.84
C LEU A 241 -17.08 -7.70 19.78
N ALA A 242 -17.58 -7.51 18.56
CA ALA A 242 -18.91 -6.98 18.31
C ALA A 242 -19.85 -8.12 17.93
N PHE A 243 -20.96 -8.24 18.66
CA PHE A 243 -22.05 -9.16 18.36
C PHE A 243 -23.26 -8.36 17.89
N GLU A 244 -23.63 -8.55 16.63
CA GLU A 244 -24.92 -8.10 16.08
C GLU A 244 -25.91 -9.25 16.24
N SER A 245 -26.88 -9.11 17.14
CA SER A 245 -27.92 -10.11 17.38
C SER A 245 -29.22 -9.50 17.91
N GLU A 246 -30.31 -10.26 17.88
CA GLU A 246 -31.59 -9.81 18.47
C GLU A 246 -31.48 -9.54 19.98
N GLN A 247 -30.74 -10.40 20.69
CA GLN A 247 -30.39 -10.22 22.10
C GLN A 247 -29.25 -9.22 22.25
N LYS A 248 -29.28 -8.38 23.29
CA LYS A 248 -28.32 -7.27 23.44
C LYS A 248 -27.93 -7.04 24.90
N GLY A 249 -26.82 -6.32 25.09
CA GLY A 249 -26.41 -5.80 26.39
C GLY A 249 -26.24 -6.91 27.43
N ALA A 250 -26.83 -6.72 28.61
CA ALA A 250 -26.69 -7.63 29.75
C ALA A 250 -27.27 -9.04 29.47
N ASP A 251 -28.36 -9.15 28.69
CA ASP A 251 -28.97 -10.44 28.39
C ASP A 251 -28.06 -11.29 27.49
N LEU A 252 -27.46 -10.65 26.49
CA LEU A 252 -26.46 -11.29 25.63
C LEU A 252 -25.22 -11.67 26.43
N PHE A 253 -24.75 -10.78 27.31
CA PHE A 253 -23.61 -11.07 28.17
C PHE A 253 -23.84 -12.29 29.08
N ALA A 254 -25.01 -12.37 29.73
CA ALA A 254 -25.36 -13.49 30.60
C ALA A 254 -25.42 -14.82 29.82
N ARG A 255 -25.93 -14.78 28.59
CA ARG A 255 -26.00 -15.96 27.71
C ARG A 255 -24.62 -16.41 27.22
N LEU A 256 -23.80 -15.47 26.75
CA LEU A 256 -22.44 -15.74 26.30
C LEU A 256 -21.54 -16.19 27.48
N SER A 257 -21.74 -15.67 28.69
CA SER A 257 -21.01 -16.13 29.88
C SER A 257 -21.29 -17.60 30.22
N ARG A 258 -22.47 -18.12 29.85
CA ARG A 258 -22.86 -19.51 30.11
C ARG A 258 -22.45 -20.46 28.99
N THR A 259 -22.57 -20.03 27.73
CA THR A 259 -22.47 -20.91 26.55
C THR A 259 -21.35 -20.53 25.59
N GLY A 260 -20.94 -19.28 25.61
CA GLY A 260 -19.94 -18.71 24.72
C GLY A 260 -18.56 -19.29 24.99
N LYS A 261 -17.84 -19.61 23.92
CA LYS A 261 -16.44 -20.06 24.00
C LYS A 261 -15.63 -19.36 22.93
N ILE A 262 -14.43 -18.91 23.31
CA ILE A 262 -13.49 -18.27 22.40
C ILE A 262 -12.13 -18.96 22.58
N ALA A 263 -11.53 -19.37 21.47
CA ALA A 263 -10.22 -20.04 21.41
C ALA A 263 -9.64 -19.99 20.00
N SER A 264 -8.49 -20.62 19.78
CA SER A 264 -8.01 -20.92 18.43
C SER A 264 -8.90 -21.98 17.78
N MET A 265 -8.89 -22.04 16.44
CA MET A 265 -9.60 -23.04 15.65
C MET A 265 -9.17 -24.47 16.01
N ASP A 266 -7.90 -24.67 16.37
CA ASP A 266 -7.35 -25.98 16.74
C ASP A 266 -7.88 -26.48 18.10
N GLU A 267 -8.06 -25.57 19.07
CA GLU A 267 -8.51 -25.91 20.42
C GLU A 267 -10.04 -25.92 20.58
N MET A 268 -10.76 -25.25 19.68
CA MET A 268 -12.22 -25.14 19.76
C MET A 268 -12.94 -26.50 19.85
N PRO A 269 -12.61 -27.53 19.03
CA PRO A 269 -13.25 -28.84 19.14
C PRO A 269 -13.04 -29.49 20.52
N ARG A 270 -11.85 -29.33 21.11
CA ARG A 270 -11.52 -29.85 22.43
C ARG A 270 -12.33 -29.13 23.51
N LEU A 271 -12.40 -27.81 23.45
CA LEU A 271 -13.22 -26.96 24.34
C LEU A 271 -14.71 -27.32 24.29
N LEU A 272 -15.23 -27.62 23.10
CA LEU A 272 -16.62 -28.06 22.94
C LEU A 272 -16.87 -29.44 23.55
N SER A 273 -15.95 -30.39 23.37
CA SER A 273 -16.08 -31.75 23.92
C SER A 273 -15.94 -31.82 25.45
N ALA A 274 -15.07 -31.00 26.03
CA ALA A 274 -14.70 -31.08 27.44
C ALA A 274 -15.54 -30.17 28.37
N ALA A 275 -16.54 -29.46 27.83
CA ALA A 275 -17.35 -28.48 28.55
C ALA A 275 -16.54 -27.41 29.33
N LEU A 276 -15.28 -27.17 28.94
CA LEU A 276 -14.40 -26.18 29.58
C LEU A 276 -14.87 -24.75 29.29
N PHE A 277 -14.57 -23.84 30.23
CA PHE A 277 -14.80 -22.41 30.07
C PHE A 277 -13.78 -21.86 29.05
N GLY A 278 -14.27 -21.12 28.05
CA GLY A 278 -13.42 -20.46 27.06
C GLY A 278 -12.80 -19.15 27.59
N LEU A 279 -12.16 -18.39 26.70
CA LEU A 279 -11.67 -17.06 27.01
C LEU A 279 -12.83 -16.15 27.48
N LYS A 280 -12.58 -15.39 28.55
CA LYS A 280 -13.56 -14.48 29.16
C LYS A 280 -13.72 -13.22 28.31
N ILE A 281 -14.94 -12.73 28.25
CA ILE A 281 -15.31 -11.46 27.64
C ILE A 281 -15.91 -10.56 28.69
N ASP A 282 -15.62 -9.26 28.63
CA ASP A 282 -16.23 -8.27 29.51
C ASP A 282 -17.18 -7.38 28.71
N LEU A 283 -18.41 -7.22 29.19
CA LEU A 283 -19.39 -6.34 28.54
C LEU A 283 -18.92 -4.88 28.60
N LEU A 284 -18.88 -4.22 27.44
CA LEU A 284 -18.65 -2.78 27.35
C LEU A 284 -19.99 -2.05 27.22
N PRO A 285 -20.48 -1.39 28.28
CA PRO A 285 -21.74 -0.65 28.22
C PRO A 285 -21.65 0.60 27.33
N VAL A 286 -20.45 1.19 27.20
CA VAL A 286 -20.17 2.32 26.31
C VAL A 286 -19.00 1.93 25.41
N PRO A 287 -19.19 1.82 24.08
CA PRO A 287 -18.09 1.55 23.17
C PRO A 287 -17.14 2.77 23.12
N PRO A 288 -15.81 2.55 23.07
CA PRO A 288 -14.83 3.61 22.79
C PRO A 288 -15.13 4.37 21.49
N GLU A 289 -14.60 5.60 21.36
CA GLU A 289 -14.84 6.47 20.18
C GLU A 289 -14.34 5.85 18.87
N GLU A 290 -13.34 4.99 18.95
CA GLU A 290 -12.72 4.31 17.82
C GLU A 290 -13.61 3.16 17.26
N LEU A 291 -14.61 2.71 18.03
CA LEU A 291 -15.56 1.69 17.60
C LEU A 291 -16.81 2.31 16.96
N PRO A 292 -17.48 1.60 16.03
CA PRO A 292 -18.73 2.09 15.43
C PRO A 292 -19.83 2.29 16.49
N GLN A 293 -20.04 3.54 16.92
CA GLN A 293 -20.95 3.88 18.02
C GLN A 293 -22.45 3.67 17.69
N LYS A 294 -22.83 3.58 16.41
CA LYS A 294 -24.22 3.58 15.95
C LYS A 294 -24.60 2.38 15.10
N SER A 295 -24.11 1.19 15.44
CA SER A 295 -24.62 -0.04 14.85
C SER A 295 -25.85 -0.51 15.64
N PRO A 296 -27.07 -0.45 15.06
CA PRO A 296 -28.25 -0.95 15.75
C PRO A 296 -28.08 -2.44 16.03
N ASN A 297 -28.46 -2.85 17.24
CA ASN A 297 -28.40 -4.25 17.68
C ASN A 297 -26.99 -4.82 17.91
N THR A 298 -25.97 -3.97 18.01
CA THR A 298 -24.61 -4.40 18.32
C THR A 298 -24.29 -4.26 19.79
N THR A 299 -23.71 -5.29 20.39
CA THR A 299 -23.13 -5.25 21.73
C THR A 299 -21.62 -5.51 21.62
N TYR A 300 -20.82 -4.67 22.27
CA TYR A 300 -19.37 -4.79 22.27
C TYR A 300 -18.87 -5.46 23.54
N PHE A 301 -17.84 -6.27 23.38
CA PHE A 301 -17.17 -6.96 24.47
C PHE A 301 -15.66 -6.77 24.36
N LEU A 302 -15.01 -6.51 25.50
CA LEU A 302 -13.55 -6.50 25.58
C LEU A 302 -13.06 -7.94 25.67
N VAL A 303 -12.05 -8.26 24.86
CA VAL A 303 -11.37 -9.55 24.90
C VAL A 303 -10.23 -9.47 25.92
N ASP A 304 -10.21 -10.41 26.87
CA ASP A 304 -9.09 -10.55 27.79
C ASP A 304 -7.86 -11.14 27.09
N THR A 305 -6.91 -10.29 26.75
CA THR A 305 -5.66 -10.66 26.08
C THR A 305 -4.63 -11.30 27.01
N THR A 306 -4.85 -11.28 28.32
CA THR A 306 -3.96 -11.91 29.31
C THR A 306 -4.23 -13.41 29.46
N HIS A 307 -5.39 -13.88 28.98
CA HIS A 307 -5.81 -15.27 29.11
C HIS A 307 -4.94 -16.23 28.27
N PRO A 308 -4.59 -17.44 28.74
CA PRO A 308 -3.77 -18.40 27.99
C PRO A 308 -4.32 -18.76 26.59
N PHE A 309 -5.64 -18.89 26.45
CA PHE A 309 -6.28 -19.11 25.13
C PHE A 309 -6.03 -17.97 24.14
N TRP A 310 -5.84 -16.73 24.60
CA TRP A 310 -5.48 -15.63 23.72
C TRP A 310 -4.08 -15.82 23.13
N GLN A 311 -3.13 -16.31 23.93
CA GLN A 311 -1.78 -16.61 23.45
C GLN A 311 -1.80 -17.70 22.36
N MET A 312 -2.71 -18.67 22.48
CA MET A 312 -2.92 -19.67 21.43
C MET A 312 -3.51 -19.08 20.15
N ILE A 313 -4.44 -18.12 20.27
CA ILE A 313 -4.98 -17.35 19.13
C ILE A 313 -3.86 -16.52 18.45
N LYS A 314 -3.03 -15.82 19.24
CA LYS A 314 -1.87 -15.04 18.76
C LYS A 314 -0.87 -15.93 18.01
N ASN A 315 -0.56 -17.11 18.56
CA ASN A 315 0.37 -18.05 17.94
C ASN A 315 -0.20 -18.74 16.70
N GLY A 316 -1.47 -19.17 16.76
CA GLY A 316 -2.16 -19.84 15.66
C GLY A 316 -2.62 -18.89 14.55
N ARG A 317 -2.63 -17.57 14.82
CA ARG A 317 -3.11 -16.52 13.90
C ARG A 317 -4.53 -16.77 13.41
N ASN A 318 -5.36 -17.31 14.28
CA ASN A 318 -6.74 -17.63 13.97
C ASN A 318 -7.60 -17.55 15.24
N ILE A 319 -8.86 -17.18 15.08
CA ILE A 319 -9.83 -17.11 16.15
C ILE A 319 -11.08 -17.91 15.80
N ALA A 320 -11.60 -18.61 16.80
CA ALA A 320 -12.87 -19.30 16.76
C ALA A 320 -13.76 -18.84 17.92
N VAL A 321 -15.03 -18.58 17.62
CA VAL A 321 -16.05 -18.16 18.59
C VAL A 321 -17.26 -19.07 18.44
N PHE A 322 -17.57 -19.79 19.50
CA PHE A 322 -18.82 -20.55 19.61
C PHE A 322 -19.84 -19.74 20.40
N SER A 323 -21.06 -19.66 19.88
CA SER A 323 -22.22 -19.18 20.62
C SER A 323 -23.43 -20.05 20.26
N ASP A 324 -24.41 -20.10 21.16
CA ASP A 324 -25.68 -20.80 20.94
C ASP A 324 -26.75 -19.90 20.28
N LEU A 325 -26.33 -18.76 19.73
CA LEU A 325 -27.21 -17.82 19.04
C LEU A 325 -27.56 -18.33 17.63
N PRO A 326 -28.73 -17.96 17.08
CA PRO A 326 -29.12 -18.36 15.73
C PRO A 326 -28.13 -17.82 14.70
N SER A 327 -27.59 -18.68 13.83
CA SER A 327 -26.57 -18.29 12.84
C SER A 327 -27.07 -17.25 11.84
N ASP A 328 -28.35 -17.33 11.48
CA ASP A 328 -28.95 -16.55 10.39
C ASP A 328 -29.18 -15.08 10.77
N SER A 329 -29.23 -14.80 12.08
CA SER A 329 -29.45 -13.46 12.63
C SER A 329 -28.27 -12.93 13.45
N THR A 330 -27.15 -13.67 13.48
CA THR A 330 -26.00 -13.33 14.32
C THR A 330 -24.76 -13.09 13.49
N VAL A 331 -24.20 -11.89 13.60
CA VAL A 331 -22.91 -11.52 12.98
C VAL A 331 -21.91 -11.18 14.06
N ILE A 332 -20.72 -11.78 13.98
CA ILE A 332 -19.62 -11.55 14.93
C ILE A 332 -18.45 -10.91 14.20
N LYS A 333 -17.92 -9.82 14.76
CA LYS A 333 -16.74 -9.11 14.23
C LYS A 333 -15.71 -8.87 15.33
N LEU A 334 -14.42 -8.94 14.98
CA LEU A 334 -13.30 -8.61 15.85
C LEU A 334 -12.68 -7.28 15.41
N PHE A 335 -12.59 -6.32 16.33
CA PHE A 335 -12.00 -5.01 16.12
C PHE A 335 -10.70 -4.88 16.91
N PRO A 336 -9.55 -4.74 16.23
CA PRO A 336 -8.28 -4.38 16.84
C PRO A 336 -8.17 -2.85 16.91
N VAL A 337 -8.04 -2.29 18.11
CA VAL A 337 -7.84 -0.85 18.33
C VAL A 337 -6.47 -0.66 18.99
N ALA A 338 -5.57 0.04 18.30
CA ALA A 338 -4.30 0.43 18.89
C ALA A 338 -4.54 1.59 19.86
N THR A 339 -4.16 1.42 21.12
CA THR A 339 -4.19 2.53 22.08
C THR A 339 -3.03 3.48 21.75
N GLN A 340 -3.33 4.71 21.34
CA GLN A 340 -2.34 5.80 21.28
C GLN A 340 -2.10 6.30 22.72
N ASP A 341 -0.84 6.40 23.13
CA ASP A 341 -0.44 7.13 24.35
C ASP A 341 -0.18 8.60 24.02
#